data_AF-A0A6M5UEE6-F1
#
_entry.id   AF-A0A6M5UEE6-F1
#
_cell.length_a   1.000
_cell.length_b   1.000
_cell.length_c   1.000
_cell.angle_alpha   90.00
_cell.angle_beta   90.00
_cell.angle_gamma   90.00
#
_symmetry.space_group_name_H-M   'P 1'
#
loop_
_entity.id
_entity.type
_entity.pdbx_description
1 polymer ?
#
loop_
_entity_poly.entity_id
_entity_poly.type
_entity_poly.pdbx_seq_one_letter_code
_entity_poly.pdbx_strand_id
1 'polypeptide(L)'
;MLWGDCGGYVEGGWEAAGRAFVASDPYGAAAACGAAGIPEVPWLRAVVAYEPDGEGWRLLDTDGDVVAGLQVDGAPAPIPDAAEHFAQAPDVTDDVRAAFDPPAPLPDGIEPAAVRDVVGRWEPDARHSTDPHVVFHEDGTWSGSDGCNGGAGAWALDDGGRLLATSGLQTLIACDGEGVPGYVGSAARVGLDGGRLVLVGQDGTEIARLVRG
;
A
#
# COMPACT_ATOMS: atom_id res chain seq x y z
N MET A 1 1.56 3.63 -12.03
CA MET A 1 0.55 4.09 -13.02
C MET A 1 0.11 2.90 -13.84
N LEU A 2 -1.14 2.91 -14.30
CA LEU A 2 -1.70 1.92 -15.20
C LEU A 2 -2.24 2.65 -16.44
N TRP A 3 -1.70 2.35 -17.63
CA TRP A 3 -2.19 2.91 -18.88
C TRP A 3 -3.57 2.35 -19.18
N GLY A 4 -4.49 3.24 -19.57
CA GLY A 4 -5.84 2.88 -19.93
C GLY A 4 -6.11 3.08 -21.41
N ASP A 5 -7.02 2.26 -21.95
CA ASP A 5 -7.54 2.41 -23.32
C ASP A 5 -8.33 3.72 -23.52
N CYS A 6 -8.62 4.44 -22.43
CA CYS A 6 -9.20 5.77 -22.44
C CYS A 6 -8.29 6.86 -23.00
N GLY A 7 -7.06 6.54 -23.45
CA GLY A 7 -6.11 7.56 -23.95
C GLY A 7 -5.48 8.38 -22.82
N GLY A 8 -5.31 7.73 -21.67
CA GLY A 8 -4.74 8.31 -20.45
C GLY A 8 -4.18 7.21 -19.54
N TYR A 9 -3.98 7.53 -18.27
CA TYR A 9 -3.58 6.56 -17.27
C TYR A 9 -4.25 6.84 -15.93
N VAL A 10 -4.23 5.84 -15.05
CA VAL A 10 -4.63 5.97 -13.64
C VAL A 10 -3.45 5.81 -12.70
N GLU A 11 -3.57 6.42 -11.54
CA GLU A 11 -2.58 6.42 -10.47
C GLU A 11 -3.15 5.69 -9.26
N GLY A 12 -2.38 4.75 -8.74
CA GLY A 12 -2.72 3.91 -7.60
C GLY A 12 -1.44 3.36 -6.98
N GLY A 13 -1.57 2.67 -5.85
CA GLY A 13 -0.46 2.01 -5.17
C GLY A 13 -0.56 0.49 -5.28
N TRP A 14 0.58 -0.19 -5.23
CA TRP A 14 0.65 -1.63 -5.07
C TRP A 14 1.88 -1.98 -4.25
N GLU A 15 1.83 -3.12 -3.56
CA GLU A 15 2.94 -3.72 -2.83
C GLU A 15 2.94 -5.23 -3.08
N ALA A 16 4.13 -5.84 -3.15
CA ALA A 16 4.25 -7.28 -3.35
C ALA A 16 5.42 -7.89 -2.58
N ALA A 17 5.20 -9.10 -2.08
CA ALA A 17 6.18 -9.82 -1.29
C ALA A 17 5.99 -11.32 -1.35
N GLY A 18 7.05 -12.04 -1.74
CA GLY A 18 7.01 -13.49 -1.83
C GLY A 18 6.02 -13.96 -2.90
N ARG A 19 4.76 -14.19 -2.51
CA ARG A 19 3.64 -14.52 -3.39
C ARG A 19 2.39 -13.66 -3.13
N ALA A 20 2.43 -12.78 -2.13
CA ALA A 20 1.34 -11.86 -1.82
C ALA A 20 1.45 -10.59 -2.67
N PHE A 21 0.31 -10.07 -3.08
CA PHE A 21 0.19 -8.84 -3.83
C PHE A 21 -1.01 -8.06 -3.28
N VAL A 22 -0.83 -6.77 -3.00
CA VAL A 22 -1.93 -5.86 -2.65
C VAL A 22 -1.90 -4.66 -3.57
N ALA A 23 -3.08 -4.20 -3.99
CA ALA A 23 -3.20 -2.96 -4.73
C ALA A 23 -4.36 -2.13 -4.19
N SER A 24 -4.19 -0.81 -4.21
CA SER A 24 -5.25 0.13 -3.91
C SER A 24 -6.12 0.33 -5.15
N ASP A 25 -7.31 0.86 -4.91
CA ASP A 25 -8.01 1.57 -5.97
C ASP A 25 -7.18 2.73 -6.51
N PRO A 26 -7.41 3.13 -7.77
CA PRO A 26 -6.85 4.36 -8.25
C PRO A 26 -7.35 5.55 -7.44
N TYR A 27 -6.42 6.39 -7.01
CA TYR A 27 -6.69 7.65 -6.33
C TYR A 27 -6.46 8.86 -7.24
N GLY A 28 -6.02 8.63 -8.48
CA GLY A 28 -5.78 9.67 -9.48
C GLY A 28 -5.99 9.15 -10.90
N ALA A 29 -6.25 10.07 -11.82
CA ALA A 29 -6.34 9.78 -13.25
C ALA A 29 -5.91 10.99 -14.06
N ALA A 30 -5.26 10.75 -15.19
CA ALA A 30 -4.71 11.78 -16.06
C ALA A 30 -5.21 11.64 -17.49
N ALA A 31 -5.09 12.74 -18.24
CA ALA A 31 -5.57 12.88 -19.60
C ALA A 31 -7.05 12.45 -19.74
N ALA A 32 -7.40 11.76 -20.81
CA ALA A 32 -8.79 11.41 -21.08
C ALA A 32 -9.37 10.38 -20.08
N CYS A 33 -8.55 9.64 -19.33
CA CYS A 33 -9.02 8.76 -18.26
C CYS A 33 -9.59 9.51 -17.05
N GLY A 34 -9.21 10.78 -16.83
CA GLY A 34 -9.74 11.60 -15.74
C GLY A 34 -11.00 12.41 -16.11
N ALA A 35 -11.41 12.40 -17.38
CA ALA A 35 -12.44 13.31 -17.89
C ALA A 35 -13.83 13.13 -17.25
N ALA A 36 -14.14 11.92 -16.78
CA ALA A 36 -15.42 11.56 -16.17
C ALA A 36 -15.29 11.21 -14.67
N GLY A 37 -14.16 11.56 -14.05
CA GLY A 37 -13.76 11.06 -12.73
C GLY A 37 -12.76 9.92 -12.82
N ILE A 38 -12.24 9.49 -11.66
CA ILE A 38 -11.26 8.40 -11.58
C ILE A 38 -12.00 7.08 -11.86
N PRO A 39 -11.61 6.31 -12.89
CA PRO A 39 -12.31 5.08 -13.23
C PRO A 39 -11.95 3.97 -12.23
N GLU A 40 -12.91 3.09 -11.98
CA GLU A 40 -12.65 1.88 -11.21
C GLU A 40 -11.84 0.88 -12.04
N VAL A 41 -11.00 0.11 -11.36
CA VAL A 41 -10.23 -0.99 -11.95
C VAL A 41 -10.45 -2.23 -11.10
N PRO A 42 -11.57 -2.96 -11.30
CA PRO A 42 -12.03 -3.97 -10.35
C PRO A 42 -11.01 -5.09 -10.08
N TRP A 43 -10.18 -5.44 -11.07
CA TRP A 43 -9.16 -6.47 -10.90
C TRP A 43 -8.06 -6.06 -9.91
N LEU A 44 -7.79 -4.75 -9.70
CA LEU A 44 -6.83 -4.27 -8.69
C LEU A 44 -7.32 -4.57 -7.27
N ARG A 45 -8.64 -4.56 -7.02
CA ARG A 45 -9.20 -4.95 -5.73
C ARG A 45 -9.23 -6.47 -5.53
N ALA A 46 -9.32 -7.23 -6.63
CA ALA A 46 -9.47 -8.67 -6.58
C ALA A 46 -8.13 -9.40 -6.38
N VAL A 47 -7.03 -8.82 -6.87
CA VAL A 47 -5.70 -9.44 -6.79
C VAL A 47 -5.23 -9.55 -5.33
N VAL A 48 -4.80 -10.74 -4.95
CA VAL A 48 -4.18 -11.03 -3.63
C VAL A 48 -2.83 -11.72 -3.76
N ALA A 49 -2.51 -12.27 -4.94
CA ALA A 49 -1.30 -13.06 -5.14
C ALA A 49 -0.72 -12.91 -6.55
N TYR A 50 0.53 -13.36 -6.69
CA TYR A 50 1.22 -13.38 -7.97
C TYR A 50 2.17 -14.59 -8.10
N GLU A 51 2.28 -15.11 -9.31
CA GLU A 51 3.14 -16.25 -9.64
C GLU A 51 3.87 -16.07 -10.98
N PRO A 52 5.02 -16.74 -11.18
CA PRO A 52 5.81 -16.59 -12.40
C PRO A 52 5.10 -17.23 -13.57
N ASP A 53 5.18 -16.60 -14.73
CA ASP A 53 4.59 -17.10 -15.97
C ASP A 53 5.52 -16.87 -17.16
N GLY A 54 6.42 -17.83 -17.42
CA GLY A 54 7.45 -17.69 -18.44
C GLY A 54 8.38 -16.53 -18.14
N GLU A 55 8.35 -15.51 -19.00
CA GLU A 55 9.13 -14.25 -18.84
C GLU A 55 8.37 -13.17 -18.06
N GLY A 56 7.13 -13.44 -17.65
CA GLY A 56 6.25 -12.52 -16.95
C GLY A 56 5.69 -13.08 -15.64
N TRP A 57 4.56 -12.53 -15.22
CA TRP A 57 3.84 -12.90 -14.01
C TRP A 57 2.35 -12.97 -14.25
N ARG A 58 1.67 -13.87 -13.54
CA ARG A 58 0.21 -13.88 -13.43
C ARG A 58 -0.21 -13.34 -12.07
N LEU A 59 -1.23 -12.48 -12.07
CA LEU A 59 -1.89 -11.96 -10.88
C LEU A 59 -3.15 -12.77 -10.63
N LEU A 60 -3.34 -13.19 -9.38
CA LEU A 60 -4.36 -14.13 -8.96
C LEU A 60 -5.28 -13.48 -7.93
N ASP A 61 -6.57 -13.78 -8.02
CA ASP A 61 -7.52 -13.47 -6.95
C ASP A 61 -7.52 -14.52 -5.83
N THR A 62 -8.44 -14.38 -4.88
CA THR A 62 -8.52 -15.26 -3.70
C THR A 62 -8.95 -16.68 -4.02
N ASP A 63 -9.61 -16.91 -5.16
CA ASP A 63 -10.02 -18.23 -5.63
C ASP A 63 -8.89 -18.89 -6.46
N GLY A 64 -7.84 -18.13 -6.79
CA GLY A 64 -6.72 -18.56 -7.62
C GLY A 64 -6.97 -18.35 -9.11
N ASP A 65 -8.03 -17.63 -9.47
CA ASP A 65 -8.31 -17.28 -10.86
C ASP A 65 -7.38 -16.14 -11.32
N VAL A 66 -6.96 -16.19 -12.58
CA VAL A 66 -6.08 -15.17 -13.16
C VAL A 66 -6.87 -13.92 -13.48
N VAL A 67 -6.52 -12.81 -12.83
CA VAL A 67 -7.16 -11.50 -13.04
C VAL A 67 -6.36 -10.57 -13.96
N ALA A 68 -5.04 -10.77 -14.06
CA ALA A 68 -4.17 -10.04 -14.99
C ALA A 68 -2.86 -10.79 -15.26
N GLY A 69 -2.19 -10.42 -16.36
CA GLY A 69 -0.82 -10.85 -16.68
C GLY A 69 0.09 -9.63 -16.78
N LEU A 70 1.32 -9.76 -16.28
CA LEU A 70 2.36 -8.75 -16.35
C LEU A 70 3.50 -9.23 -17.24
N GLN A 71 3.88 -8.44 -18.23
CA GLN A 71 5.04 -8.66 -19.08
C GLN A 71 5.95 -7.43 -19.06
N VAL A 72 7.24 -7.64 -19.32
CA VAL A 72 8.22 -6.55 -19.43
C VAL A 72 8.29 -6.11 -20.90
N ASP A 73 7.20 -5.53 -21.41
CA ASP A 73 7.08 -5.01 -22.77
C ASP A 73 6.90 -3.48 -22.79
N GLY A 74 7.51 -2.83 -21.78
CA GLY A 74 7.30 -1.45 -21.29
C GLY A 74 7.50 -0.28 -22.25
N ALA A 75 6.85 -0.31 -23.40
CA ALA A 75 6.69 0.84 -24.29
C ALA A 75 5.19 1.10 -24.53
N PRO A 76 4.41 1.46 -23.48
CA PRO A 76 3.03 1.86 -23.69
C PRO A 76 2.98 3.08 -24.62
N ALA A 77 1.87 3.24 -25.34
CA ALA A 77 1.71 4.35 -26.28
C ALA A 77 1.89 5.70 -25.56
N PRO A 78 2.66 6.65 -26.13
CA PRO A 78 2.82 7.97 -25.54
C PRO A 78 1.48 8.70 -25.40
N ILE A 79 1.30 9.38 -24.27
CA ILE A 79 0.16 10.27 -24.01
C ILE A 79 0.71 11.71 -24.04
N PRO A 80 0.12 12.64 -24.81
CA PRO A 80 0.69 13.98 -25.04
C PRO A 80 1.08 14.75 -23.78
N ASP A 81 0.32 14.58 -22.69
CA ASP A 81 0.53 15.28 -21.42
C ASP A 81 1.20 14.42 -20.35
N ALA A 82 1.58 13.17 -20.67
CA ALA A 82 2.34 12.30 -19.78
C ALA A 82 3.84 12.56 -19.96
N ALA A 83 4.59 12.57 -18.85
CA ALA A 83 6.03 12.67 -18.92
C ALA A 83 6.62 11.41 -19.61
N GLU A 84 7.59 11.60 -20.50
CA GLU A 84 8.13 10.51 -21.33
C GLU A 84 8.68 9.33 -20.51
N HIS A 85 9.34 9.62 -19.39
CA HIS A 85 9.93 8.60 -18.51
C HIS A 85 8.90 7.65 -17.89
N PHE A 86 7.62 8.02 -17.86
CA PHE A 86 6.55 7.15 -17.42
C PHE A 86 6.35 5.96 -18.38
N ALA A 87 6.62 6.15 -19.68
CA ALA A 87 6.52 5.10 -20.70
C ALA A 87 7.83 4.35 -20.95
N GLN A 88 8.83 4.49 -20.05
CA GLN A 88 10.12 3.83 -20.15
C GLN A 88 10.28 2.80 -19.03
N ALA A 89 10.82 1.64 -19.35
CA ALA A 89 11.19 0.66 -18.33
C ALA A 89 12.23 1.27 -17.38
N PRO A 90 12.05 1.17 -16.05
CA PRO A 90 13.01 1.71 -15.10
C PRO A 90 14.31 0.90 -15.11
N ASP A 91 15.44 1.57 -14.89
CA ASP A 91 16.72 0.90 -14.68
C ASP A 91 16.72 0.16 -13.35
N VAL A 92 16.86 -1.17 -13.38
CA VAL A 92 16.95 -2.01 -12.17
C VAL A 92 18.38 -1.98 -11.64
N THR A 93 18.69 -0.97 -10.83
CA THR A 93 19.98 -0.82 -10.14
C THR A 93 20.06 -1.71 -8.90
N ASP A 94 21.25 -1.80 -8.29
CA ASP A 94 21.42 -2.51 -7.01
C ASP A 94 20.66 -1.83 -5.87
N ASP A 95 20.54 -0.50 -5.88
CA ASP A 95 19.73 0.25 -4.90
C ASP A 95 18.23 -0.09 -5.05
N VAL A 96 17.74 -0.22 -6.28
CA VAL A 96 16.36 -0.67 -6.54
C VAL A 96 16.16 -2.08 -5.99
N ARG A 97 17.11 -3.00 -6.21
CA ARG A 97 17.02 -4.36 -5.65
C ARG A 97 17.02 -4.35 -4.13
N ALA A 98 17.92 -3.59 -3.51
CA ALA A 98 18.02 -3.48 -2.05
C ALA A 98 16.73 -2.93 -1.41
N ALA A 99 16.01 -2.04 -2.09
CA ALA A 99 14.72 -1.56 -1.61
C ALA A 99 13.66 -2.67 -1.46
N PHE A 100 13.79 -3.78 -2.19
CA PHE A 100 12.88 -4.94 -2.12
C PHE A 100 13.42 -6.10 -1.26
N ASP A 101 14.56 -5.91 -0.57
CA ASP A 101 15.06 -6.93 0.35
C ASP A 101 14.05 -7.20 1.48
N PRO A 102 14.05 -8.40 2.08
CA PRO A 102 13.18 -8.68 3.22
C PRO A 102 13.43 -7.68 4.38
N PRO A 103 12.37 -7.15 5.03
CA PRO A 103 12.54 -6.23 6.14
C PRO A 103 13.24 -6.91 7.33
N ALA A 104 14.00 -6.12 8.08
CA ALA A 104 14.60 -6.53 9.35
C ALA A 104 13.53 -7.12 10.29
N PRO A 105 13.88 -8.09 11.16
CA PRO A 105 12.91 -8.70 12.09
C PRO A 105 12.32 -7.66 13.05
N LEU A 106 11.20 -8.01 13.68
CA LEU A 106 10.64 -7.21 14.77
C LEU A 106 11.66 -7.07 15.93
N PRO A 107 11.72 -5.90 16.60
CA PRO A 107 12.55 -5.73 17.78
C PRO A 107 12.20 -6.72 18.91
N ASP A 108 13.17 -7.01 19.77
CA ASP A 108 13.00 -7.93 20.89
C ASP A 108 11.83 -7.53 21.80
N GLY A 109 10.99 -8.49 22.16
CA GLY A 109 9.81 -8.29 23.01
C GLY A 109 8.55 -7.83 22.28
N ILE A 110 8.63 -7.61 20.96
CA ILE A 110 7.46 -7.38 20.11
C ILE A 110 7.08 -8.68 19.42
N GLU A 111 5.86 -9.15 19.67
CA GLU A 111 5.33 -10.36 19.04
C GLU A 111 4.73 -10.03 17.67
N PRO A 112 4.94 -10.84 16.62
CA PRO A 112 4.27 -10.67 15.34
C PRO A 112 2.74 -10.62 15.51
N ALA A 113 2.10 -9.62 14.91
CA ALA A 113 0.64 -9.53 14.93
C ALA A 113 0.05 -10.51 13.90
N ALA A 114 -1.12 -11.09 14.20
CA ALA A 114 -1.95 -11.76 13.20
C ALA A 114 -3.04 -10.80 12.68
N VAL A 115 -3.69 -11.13 11.55
CA VAL A 115 -4.74 -10.30 10.94
C VAL A 115 -5.80 -9.88 11.96
N ARG A 116 -6.30 -10.84 12.76
CA ARG A 116 -7.31 -10.59 13.82
C ARG A 116 -6.86 -9.61 14.90
N ASP A 117 -5.55 -9.50 15.11
CA ASP A 117 -4.98 -8.60 16.10
C ASP A 117 -4.91 -7.18 15.53
N VAL A 118 -4.63 -7.03 14.23
CA VAL A 118 -4.55 -5.73 13.54
C VAL A 118 -5.91 -5.13 13.24
N VAL A 119 -6.90 -5.95 12.85
CA VAL A 119 -8.24 -5.48 12.47
C VAL A 119 -8.90 -4.63 13.56
N GLY A 120 -9.40 -3.46 13.17
CA GLY A 120 -10.10 -2.49 13.99
C GLY A 120 -9.41 -1.13 14.05
N ARG A 121 -9.90 -0.28 14.98
CA ARG A 121 -9.43 1.10 15.15
C ARG A 121 -8.21 1.17 16.07
N TRP A 122 -7.23 1.96 15.65
CA TRP A 122 -6.04 2.29 16.40
C TRP A 122 -5.78 3.79 16.35
N GLU A 123 -5.29 4.34 17.46
CA GLU A 123 -5.02 5.78 17.61
C GLU A 123 -3.75 6.00 18.44
N PRO A 124 -3.10 7.17 18.35
CA PRO A 124 -1.99 7.52 19.22
C PRO A 124 -2.39 7.54 20.70
N ASP A 125 -1.47 7.19 21.59
CA ASP A 125 -1.71 7.28 23.05
C ASP A 125 -1.77 8.75 23.52
N ALA A 126 -1.08 9.64 22.79
CA ALA A 126 -1.13 11.06 23.04
C ALA A 126 -2.51 11.62 22.67
N ARG A 127 -3.06 12.47 23.55
CA ARG A 127 -4.30 13.18 23.26
C ARG A 127 -4.03 14.34 22.31
N HIS A 128 -4.76 14.36 21.21
CA HIS A 128 -4.78 15.43 20.24
C HIS A 128 -6.10 16.20 20.31
N SER A 129 -6.11 17.46 19.88
CA SER A 129 -7.38 18.21 19.74
C SER A 129 -8.18 17.77 18.52
N THR A 130 -7.54 17.05 17.61
CA THR A 130 -8.11 16.38 16.44
C THR A 130 -8.26 14.87 16.70
N ASP A 131 -8.68 14.10 15.67
CA ASP A 131 -8.93 12.66 15.75
C ASP A 131 -7.98 11.85 14.84
N PRO A 132 -6.65 11.81 15.11
CA PRO A 132 -5.72 11.00 14.34
C PRO A 132 -5.92 9.51 14.63
N HIS A 133 -6.08 8.70 13.58
CA HIS A 133 -6.38 7.28 13.72
C HIS A 133 -6.12 6.49 12.43
N VAL A 134 -6.16 5.16 12.56
CA VAL A 134 -6.31 4.19 11.47
C VAL A 134 -7.38 3.15 11.82
N VAL A 135 -8.13 2.69 10.84
CA VAL A 135 -9.03 1.54 10.91
C VAL A 135 -8.58 0.53 9.86
N PHE A 136 -8.15 -0.65 10.31
CA PHE A 136 -7.90 -1.79 9.44
C PHE A 136 -9.15 -2.65 9.34
N HIS A 137 -9.62 -2.90 8.12
CA HIS A 137 -10.82 -3.68 7.84
C HIS A 137 -10.47 -5.13 7.47
N GLU A 138 -11.38 -6.06 7.75
CA GLU A 138 -11.22 -7.49 7.45
C GLU A 138 -11.12 -7.79 5.95
N ASP A 139 -11.62 -6.89 5.11
CA ASP A 139 -11.59 -7.02 3.64
C ASP A 139 -10.24 -6.61 3.02
N GLY A 140 -9.22 -6.36 3.84
CA GLY A 140 -7.90 -5.94 3.37
C GLY A 140 -7.83 -4.47 2.99
N THR A 141 -8.81 -3.64 3.34
CA THR A 141 -8.72 -2.19 3.22
C THR A 141 -8.37 -1.53 4.55
N TRP A 142 -7.79 -0.34 4.50
CA TRP A 142 -7.61 0.52 5.66
C TRP A 142 -8.01 1.95 5.33
N SER A 143 -8.49 2.67 6.34
CA SER A 143 -8.76 4.11 6.29
C SER A 143 -8.18 4.78 7.52
N GLY A 144 -7.90 6.07 7.45
CA GLY A 144 -7.29 6.79 8.55
C GLY A 144 -7.32 8.29 8.37
N SER A 145 -6.89 8.98 9.42
CA SER A 145 -6.81 10.43 9.47
C SER A 145 -5.56 10.81 10.25
N ASP A 146 -4.86 11.86 9.82
CA ASP A 146 -3.85 12.51 10.66
C ASP A 146 -4.45 13.57 11.61
N GLY A 147 -5.78 13.73 11.57
CA GLY A 147 -6.53 14.79 12.24
C GLY A 147 -7.14 15.79 11.26
N CYS A 148 -6.54 16.00 10.09
CA CYS A 148 -6.99 16.97 9.08
C CYS A 148 -6.97 16.45 7.64
N ASN A 149 -6.12 15.49 7.35
CA ASN A 149 -5.99 14.83 6.07
C ASN A 149 -6.35 13.36 6.25
N GLY A 150 -7.21 12.86 5.37
CA GLY A 150 -7.53 11.44 5.31
C GLY A 150 -6.48 10.66 4.52
N GLY A 151 -6.36 9.38 4.85
CA GLY A 151 -5.63 8.41 4.06
C GLY A 151 -6.39 7.09 3.98
N ALA A 152 -6.13 6.33 2.94
CA ALA A 152 -6.70 5.00 2.75
C ALA A 152 -5.82 4.17 1.81
N GLY A 153 -6.02 2.87 1.83
CA GLY A 153 -5.36 1.93 0.93
C GLY A 153 -5.77 0.49 1.18
N ALA A 154 -5.09 -0.43 0.51
CA ALA A 154 -5.12 -1.85 0.79
C ALA A 154 -3.99 -2.26 1.75
N TRP A 155 -4.18 -3.36 2.46
CA TRP A 155 -3.17 -3.99 3.31
C TRP A 155 -3.28 -5.51 3.32
N ALA A 156 -2.15 -6.16 3.59
CA ALA A 156 -2.07 -7.59 3.89
C ALA A 156 -0.96 -7.85 4.90
N LEU A 157 -1.03 -9.00 5.56
CA LEU A 157 -0.13 -9.39 6.63
C LEU A 157 0.27 -10.86 6.50
N ASP A 158 1.56 -11.16 6.66
CA ASP A 158 2.03 -12.54 6.78
C ASP A 158 2.16 -12.98 8.25
N ASP A 159 2.39 -14.29 8.47
CA ASP A 159 2.52 -14.88 9.81
C ASP A 159 3.73 -14.35 10.60
N GLY A 160 4.71 -13.71 9.94
CA GLY A 160 5.88 -13.08 10.54
C GLY A 160 5.68 -11.59 10.81
N GLY A 161 4.45 -11.09 10.69
CA GLY A 161 4.12 -9.69 10.90
C GLY A 161 4.59 -8.78 9.77
N ARG A 162 4.99 -9.30 8.59
CA ARG A 162 5.32 -8.44 7.44
C ARG A 162 4.06 -7.78 6.93
N LEU A 163 4.05 -6.46 6.97
CA LEU A 163 2.95 -5.64 6.49
C LEU A 163 3.22 -5.24 5.04
N LEU A 164 2.25 -5.48 4.18
CA LEU A 164 2.13 -4.77 2.90
C LEU A 164 1.01 -3.77 3.07
N ALA A 165 1.27 -2.49 2.79
CA ALA A 165 0.25 -1.47 2.85
C ALA A 165 0.49 -0.43 1.76
N THR A 166 -0.52 -0.23 0.92
CA THR A 166 -0.52 0.90 -0.01
C THR A 166 -0.98 2.15 0.73
N SER A 167 -0.56 3.33 0.27
CA SER A 167 -1.11 4.61 0.73
C SER A 167 -1.47 5.49 -0.46
N GLY A 168 -2.70 6.01 -0.45
CA GLY A 168 -3.16 6.98 -1.44
C GLY A 168 -2.59 8.39 -1.26
N LEU A 169 -2.97 9.28 -2.19
CA LEU A 169 -2.72 10.72 -2.06
C LEU A 169 -3.41 11.29 -0.83
N GLN A 170 -2.74 12.23 -0.17
CA GLN A 170 -3.28 13.00 0.94
C GLN A 170 -3.06 14.48 0.68
N THR A 171 -3.96 15.31 1.19
CA THR A 171 -3.72 16.75 1.28
C THR A 171 -2.63 17.03 2.34
N LEU A 172 -1.96 18.19 2.26
CA LEU A 172 -0.91 18.59 3.22
C LEU A 172 -1.39 19.75 4.10
N ILE A 173 -2.59 19.60 4.70
CA ILE A 173 -3.14 20.59 5.63
C ILE A 173 -2.51 20.36 7.00
N ALA A 174 -1.84 21.38 7.55
CA ALA A 174 -1.22 21.29 8.87
C ALA A 174 -2.24 21.50 10.00
N CYS A 175 -2.21 20.66 11.02
CA CYS A 175 -2.94 20.86 12.27
C CYS A 175 -2.32 20.12 13.46
N ASP A 176 -2.95 20.26 14.63
CA ASP A 176 -2.59 19.57 15.86
C ASP A 176 -3.12 18.13 15.83
N GLY A 177 -2.41 17.27 15.10
CA GLY A 177 -2.68 15.85 14.95
C GLY A 177 -1.39 15.05 14.78
N GLU A 178 -1.50 13.83 14.27
CA GLU A 178 -0.39 12.89 14.19
C GLU A 178 -0.45 12.07 12.92
N GLY A 179 0.68 11.84 12.26
CA GLY A 179 0.77 11.32 10.89
C GLY A 179 0.43 9.84 10.71
N VAL A 180 -0.63 9.34 11.33
CA VAL A 180 -1.00 7.92 11.35
C VAL A 180 -1.07 7.28 9.96
N PRO A 181 -1.71 7.88 8.94
CA PRO A 181 -1.67 7.33 7.58
C PRO A 181 -0.25 7.18 7.02
N GLY A 182 0.65 8.12 7.33
CA GLY A 182 2.05 8.05 6.92
C GLY A 182 2.82 6.93 7.63
N TYR A 183 2.48 6.60 8.87
CA TYR A 183 3.06 5.47 9.59
C TYR A 183 2.70 4.15 8.92
N VAL A 184 1.44 3.99 8.52
CA VAL A 184 0.95 2.79 7.83
C VAL A 184 1.66 2.61 6.49
N GLY A 185 1.75 3.67 5.69
CA GLY A 185 2.43 3.62 4.38
C GLY A 185 3.95 3.45 4.44
N SER A 186 4.58 3.64 5.60
CA SER A 186 6.04 3.51 5.77
C SER A 186 6.45 2.21 6.50
N ALA A 187 5.49 1.50 7.08
CA ALA A 187 5.75 0.31 7.88
C ALA A 187 5.94 -0.93 7.00
N ALA A 188 6.98 -1.70 7.30
CA ALA A 188 7.28 -2.97 6.66
C ALA A 188 6.91 -4.16 7.56
N ARG A 189 6.76 -3.93 8.87
CA ARG A 189 6.25 -4.91 9.83
C ARG A 189 5.29 -4.30 10.83
N VAL A 190 4.46 -5.16 11.39
CA VAL A 190 3.56 -4.85 12.49
C VAL A 190 3.62 -5.95 13.56
N GLY A 191 3.64 -5.54 14.81
CA GLY A 191 3.63 -6.43 15.96
C GLY A 191 2.80 -5.87 17.11
N LEU A 192 2.77 -6.64 18.20
CA LEU A 192 2.11 -6.27 19.45
C LEU A 192 3.10 -6.23 20.60
N ASP A 193 2.95 -5.22 21.44
CA ASP A 193 3.60 -5.15 22.76
C ASP A 193 2.58 -4.67 23.79
N GLY A 194 2.24 -5.55 24.73
CA GLY A 194 1.26 -5.25 25.78
C GLY A 194 -0.10 -4.80 25.26
N GLY A 195 -0.52 -5.30 24.09
CA GLY A 195 -1.79 -4.93 23.43
C GLY A 195 -1.75 -3.63 22.63
N ARG A 196 -0.58 -2.98 22.50
CA ARG A 196 -0.37 -1.84 21.60
C ARG A 196 0.12 -2.34 20.25
N LEU A 197 -0.41 -1.77 19.17
CA LEU A 197 0.06 -2.02 17.82
C LEU A 197 1.38 -1.27 17.61
N VAL A 198 2.42 -1.97 17.16
CA VAL A 198 3.73 -1.38 16.88
C VAL A 198 4.01 -1.49 15.39
N LEU A 199 4.21 -0.35 14.74
CA LEU A 199 4.57 -0.26 13.33
C LEU A 199 6.09 -0.09 13.21
N VAL A 200 6.72 -0.90 12.38
CA VAL A 200 8.18 -0.99 12.26
C VAL A 200 8.59 -0.85 10.79
N GLY A 201 9.63 -0.06 10.55
CA GLY A 201 10.17 0.20 9.21
C GLY A 201 11.04 -0.94 8.68
N GLN A 202 11.49 -0.75 7.44
CA GLN A 202 12.32 -1.71 6.69
C GLN A 202 13.62 -2.10 7.42
N ASP A 203 14.21 -1.15 8.16
CA ASP A 203 15.46 -1.29 8.91
C ASP A 203 15.29 -1.80 10.35
N GLY A 204 14.05 -2.06 10.79
CA GLY A 204 13.73 -2.48 12.14
C GLY A 204 13.49 -1.32 13.12
N THR A 205 13.52 -0.07 12.65
CA THR A 205 13.19 1.10 13.47
C THR A 205 11.69 1.13 13.77
N GLU A 206 11.32 1.30 15.04
CA GLU A 206 9.93 1.58 15.42
C GLU A 206 9.50 2.95 14.87
N ILE A 207 8.46 2.93 14.04
CA ILE A 207 7.87 4.13 13.43
C ILE A 207 6.84 4.73 14.39
N ALA A 208 5.97 3.87 14.94
CA ALA A 208 4.85 4.31 15.77
C ALA A 208 4.33 3.20 16.68
N ARG A 209 3.65 3.64 17.73
CA ARG A 209 2.96 2.77 18.69
C ARG A 209 1.58 3.31 18.97
N LEU A 210 0.57 2.50 18.68
CA LEU A 210 -0.84 2.88 18.72
C LEU A 210 -1.58 2.06 19.77
N VAL A 211 -2.55 2.70 20.41
CA VAL A 211 -3.49 2.08 21.34
C VAL A 211 -4.80 1.76 20.63
N ARG A 212 -5.57 0.82 21.20
CA ARG A 212 -6.88 0.46 20.68
C ARG A 212 -7.87 1.62 20.90
N GLY A 213 -8.56 2.04 19.84
CA GLY A 213 -9.64 3.04 19.88
C GLY A 213 -11.03 2.43 19.98
#